data_AF-A0A7V4ZDB2-F1
#
_entry.id   AF-A0A7V4ZDB2-F1
#
_cell.length_a   1.000
_cell.length_b   1.000
_cell.length_c   1.000
_cell.angle_alpha   90.00
_cell.angle_beta   90.00
_cell.angle_gamma   90.00
#
_symmetry.space_group_name_H-M   'P 1'
#
loop_
_entity.id
_entity.type
_entity.pdbx_description
1 polymer ?
#
loop_
_entity_poly.entity_id
_entity_poly.type
_entity_poly.pdbx_seq_one_letter_code
_entity_poly.pdbx_strand_id
1 'polypeptide(L)'
;MRYWWKQSRRAQMAYATTSQLKTYLNITGSGEDALLGDLLTRAQAAIDRYCGRRFEAVSGTRYYTLDDVIGDTLLVDEDLLTVTTLTNGDGTEISSADYVLVPRNVTPKIGIQLLSSASWEQDVDSWISVEGTWGYSAVAPSDIVHATLRLAGYMYRQRDATTYDTVAFPDAGMMTVPQGIPRDVAVLLEPYRKRLVAWA
;
A
#
# COMPACT_ATOMS: atom_id res chain seq x y z
N MET A 1 -5.89 16.87 34.63
CA MET A 1 -5.26 15.67 34.05
C MET A 1 -5.35 15.77 32.53
N ARG A 2 -4.24 16.06 31.85
CA ARG A 2 -4.21 16.23 30.38
C ARG A 2 -3.77 14.91 29.77
N TYR A 3 -4.69 14.21 29.11
CA TYR A 3 -4.39 12.98 28.38
C TYR A 3 -3.60 13.35 27.11
N TRP A 4 -2.29 13.09 27.18
CA TRP A 4 -1.42 13.06 26.02
C TRP A 4 -1.77 11.80 25.22
N TRP A 5 -2.56 11.96 24.16
CA TRP A 5 -2.55 11.00 23.07
C TRP A 5 -1.13 10.98 22.50
N LYS A 6 -0.33 10.02 22.95
CA LYS A 6 0.68 9.47 22.05
C LYS A 6 -0.14 8.93 20.89
N GLN A 7 -0.03 9.57 19.72
CA GLN A 7 -0.13 8.83 18.47
C GLN A 7 0.74 7.61 18.66
N SER A 8 0.12 6.47 18.95
CA SER A 8 0.68 5.18 18.61
C SER A 8 0.89 5.29 17.11
N ARG A 9 2.09 5.72 16.74
CA ARG A 9 2.61 5.61 15.38
C ARG A 9 2.46 4.11 15.13
N ARG A 10 1.37 3.71 14.46
CA ARG A 10 1.19 2.33 13.99
C ARG A 10 2.54 1.96 13.41
N ALA A 11 3.08 0.81 13.80
CA ALA A 11 4.32 0.31 13.22
C ALA A 11 4.02 0.03 11.75
N GLN A 12 4.08 1.09 10.95
CA GLN A 12 3.94 1.07 9.52
C GLN A 12 5.28 0.51 9.03
N MET A 13 5.22 -0.65 8.38
CA MET A 13 6.40 -1.30 7.85
C MET A 13 6.77 -0.53 6.57
N ALA A 14 7.52 0.55 6.74
CA ALA A 14 8.01 1.35 5.63
C ALA A 14 8.67 0.44 4.58
N TYR A 15 8.38 0.66 3.30
CA TYR A 15 8.89 -0.20 2.21
C TYR A 15 10.41 -0.26 2.18
N ALA A 16 11.08 0.78 2.67
CA ALA A 16 12.50 0.80 2.88
C ALA A 16 12.84 1.55 4.18
N THR A 17 14.02 1.27 4.72
CA THR A 17 14.53 1.86 5.96
C THR A 17 15.47 3.03 5.67
N THR A 18 15.63 3.92 6.66
CA THR A 18 16.61 5.02 6.60
C THR A 18 18.04 4.50 6.43
N SER A 19 18.37 3.35 7.02
CA SER A 19 19.68 2.69 6.84
C SER A 19 19.92 2.26 5.39
N GLN A 20 18.93 1.67 4.73
CA GLN A 20 19.02 1.32 3.31
C GLN A 20 19.17 2.57 2.43
N LEU A 21 18.45 3.65 2.75
CA LEU A 21 18.57 4.91 2.01
C LEU A 21 19.93 5.59 2.22
N LYS A 22 20.47 5.58 3.44
CA LYS A 22 21.83 6.06 3.71
C LYS A 22 22.88 5.30 2.92
N THR A 23 22.76 3.97 2.89
CA THR A 23 23.62 3.11 2.08
C THR A 23 23.52 3.48 0.60
N TYR A 24 22.29 3.67 0.09
CA TYR A 24 22.03 4.05 -1.30
C TYR A 24 22.60 5.43 -1.67
N LEU A 25 22.59 6.39 -0.75
CA LEU A 25 23.09 7.75 -0.96
C LEU A 25 24.55 7.95 -0.56
N ASN A 26 25.21 6.91 -0.03
CA ASN A 26 26.56 6.99 0.56
C ASN A 26 26.66 8.05 1.68
N ILE A 27 25.65 8.11 2.54
CA ILE A 27 25.59 9.04 3.70
C ILE A 27 26.00 8.29 4.97
N THR A 28 26.86 8.91 5.78
CA THR A 28 27.28 8.40 7.09
C THR A 28 26.77 9.28 8.22
N GLY A 29 26.60 8.71 9.41
CA GLY A 29 26.10 9.43 10.59
C GLY A 29 24.57 9.44 10.69
N SER A 30 24.03 10.32 11.54
CA SER A 30 22.60 10.37 11.90
C SER A 30 21.96 11.75 11.77
N GLY A 31 22.70 12.76 11.30
CA GLY A 31 22.23 14.15 11.24
C GLY A 31 21.03 14.35 10.32
N GLU A 32 20.86 13.49 9.32
CA GLU A 32 19.77 13.58 8.34
C GLU A 32 18.70 12.49 8.50
N ASP A 33 18.78 11.64 9.54
CA ASP A 33 17.90 10.47 9.68
C ASP A 33 16.41 10.86 9.69
N ALA A 34 16.06 11.99 10.31
CA ALA A 34 14.69 12.50 10.32
C ALA A 34 14.20 12.87 8.91
N LEU A 35 15.01 13.63 8.16
CA LEU A 35 14.69 14.02 6.79
C LEU A 35 14.59 12.79 5.87
N LEU A 36 15.53 11.85 5.97
CA LEU A 36 15.51 10.63 5.19
C LEU A 36 14.25 9.80 5.47
N GLY A 37 13.81 9.74 6.73
CA GLY A 37 12.55 9.12 7.12
C GLY A 37 11.32 9.80 6.51
N ASP A 38 11.29 11.13 6.50
CA ASP A 38 10.21 11.90 5.88
C ASP A 38 10.15 11.71 4.37
N LEU A 39 11.32 11.65 3.70
CA LEU A 39 11.41 11.40 2.26
C LEU A 39 10.96 9.99 1.89
N LEU A 40 11.32 8.98 2.70
CA LEU A 40 10.81 7.62 2.53
C LEU A 40 9.29 7.56 2.65
N THR A 41 8.72 8.25 3.64
CA THR A 41 7.26 8.33 3.83
C THR A 41 6.57 8.97 2.61
N ARG A 42 7.16 10.05 2.06
CA ARG A 42 6.65 10.72 0.85
C ARG A 42 6.77 9.84 -0.39
N ALA A 43 7.90 9.15 -0.54
CA ALA A 43 8.15 8.23 -1.66
C ALA A 43 7.16 7.06 -1.64
N GLN A 44 6.95 6.44 -0.48
CA GLN A 44 5.95 5.39 -0.28
C GLN A 44 4.54 5.87 -0.65
N ALA A 45 4.10 7.01 -0.11
CA ALA A 45 2.78 7.56 -0.43
C ALA A 45 2.61 7.88 -1.93
N ALA A 46 3.69 8.28 -2.62
CA ALA A 46 3.67 8.50 -4.06
C ALA A 46 3.54 7.18 -4.85
N ILE A 47 4.25 6.13 -4.43
CA ILE A 47 4.16 4.79 -5.01
C ILE A 47 2.75 4.21 -4.82
N ASP A 48 2.17 4.36 -3.62
CA ASP A 48 0.83 3.86 -3.31
C ASP A 48 -0.22 4.48 -4.22
N ARG A 49 -0.16 5.80 -4.40
CA ARG A 49 -1.05 6.55 -5.31
C ARG A 49 -0.84 6.15 -6.76
N TYR A 50 0.40 5.93 -7.17
CA TYR A 50 0.72 5.54 -8.55
C TYR A 50 0.21 4.13 -8.88
N CYS A 51 0.40 3.19 -7.95
CA CYS A 51 -0.01 1.80 -8.14
C CYS A 51 -1.49 1.57 -7.82
N GLY A 52 -2.12 2.43 -7.02
CA GLY A 52 -3.46 2.20 -6.45
C GLY A 52 -3.49 1.02 -5.49
N ARG A 53 -2.37 0.77 -4.79
CA ARG A 53 -2.15 -0.40 -3.91
C ARG A 53 -1.24 -0.03 -2.74
N ARG A 54 -1.30 -0.85 -1.69
CA ARG A 54 -0.33 -0.82 -0.59
C ARG A 54 0.48 -2.11 -0.58
N PHE A 55 1.80 -2.01 -0.47
CA PHE A 55 2.75 -3.13 -0.49
C PHE A 55 3.22 -3.56 0.89
N GLU A 56 2.66 -2.96 1.94
CA GLU A 56 2.78 -3.41 3.32
C GLU A 56 1.46 -4.04 3.75
N ALA A 57 1.55 -5.18 4.41
CA ALA A 57 0.38 -5.82 4.97
C ALA A 57 0.09 -5.29 6.37
N VAL A 58 -1.18 -4.96 6.62
CA VAL A 58 -1.66 -4.50 7.92
C VAL A 58 -2.84 -5.36 8.34
N SER A 59 -2.79 -5.89 9.56
CA SER A 59 -3.94 -6.58 10.14
C SER A 59 -5.03 -5.58 10.51
N GLY A 60 -6.28 -5.94 10.21
CA GLY A 60 -7.43 -5.12 10.58
C GLY A 60 -8.74 -5.73 10.14
N THR A 61 -9.82 -5.12 10.63
CA THR A 61 -11.18 -5.48 10.28
C THR A 61 -11.74 -4.47 9.29
N ARG A 62 -12.41 -4.98 8.25
CA ARG A 62 -13.18 -4.19 7.29
C ARG A 62 -14.62 -4.65 7.28
N TYR A 63 -15.52 -3.74 6.94
CA TYR A 63 -16.96 -3.94 7.01
C TYR A 63 -17.57 -3.74 5.63
N TYR A 64 -18.50 -4.62 5.28
CA TYR A 64 -19.15 -4.68 3.98
C TYR A 64 -20.65 -4.87 4.14
N THR A 65 -21.39 -4.61 3.07
CA THR A 65 -22.84 -4.89 2.98
C THR A 65 -23.13 -5.89 1.88
N LEU A 66 -24.39 -6.31 1.75
CA LEU A 66 -24.81 -7.16 0.63
C LEU A 66 -24.63 -6.48 -0.74
N ASP A 67 -24.46 -5.16 -0.80
CA ASP A 67 -24.17 -4.45 -2.06
C ASP A 67 -22.77 -4.77 -2.60
N ASP A 68 -21.85 -5.21 -1.75
CA ASP A 68 -20.50 -5.64 -2.11
C ASP A 68 -20.46 -7.11 -2.59
N VAL A 69 -21.60 -7.81 -2.55
CA VAL A 69 -21.71 -9.22 -2.92
C VAL A 69 -22.22 -9.36 -4.36
N ILE A 70 -21.49 -10.12 -5.17
CA ILE A 70 -21.91 -10.53 -6.52
C ILE A 70 -22.05 -12.06 -6.56
N GLY A 71 -23.29 -12.53 -6.67
CA GLY A 71 -23.61 -13.95 -6.53
C GLY A 71 -23.26 -14.44 -5.11
N ASP A 72 -22.38 -15.42 -5.00
CA ASP A 72 -21.88 -15.93 -3.70
C ASP A 72 -20.55 -15.30 -3.27
N THR A 73 -20.04 -14.32 -4.03
CA THR A 73 -18.72 -13.73 -3.81
C THR A 73 -18.82 -12.32 -3.26
N LEU A 74 -18.33 -12.11 -2.04
CA LEU A 74 -18.07 -10.79 -1.48
C LEU A 74 -16.80 -10.21 -2.12
N LEU A 75 -16.93 -9.07 -2.79
CA LEU A 75 -15.81 -8.32 -3.34
C LEU A 75 -15.22 -7.40 -2.28
N VAL A 76 -13.89 -7.43 -2.12
CA VAL A 76 -13.21 -6.57 -1.14
C VAL A 76 -12.67 -5.29 -1.78
N ASP A 77 -12.67 -4.22 -1.00
CA ASP A 77 -12.24 -2.88 -1.43
C ASP A 77 -10.72 -2.73 -1.54
N GLU A 78 -9.96 -3.60 -0.86
CA GLU A 78 -8.51 -3.57 -0.79
C GLU A 78 -7.90 -4.95 -1.03
N ASP A 79 -6.63 -4.95 -1.44
CA ASP A 79 -5.86 -6.19 -1.58
C ASP A 79 -5.85 -6.97 -0.25
N LEU A 80 -6.32 -8.24 -0.28
CA LEU A 80 -6.42 -9.12 0.89
C LEU A 80 -5.41 -10.26 0.79
N LEU A 81 -4.70 -10.59 1.87
CA LEU A 81 -3.77 -11.73 1.90
C LEU A 81 -4.42 -12.95 2.54
N THR A 82 -4.99 -12.76 3.71
CA THR A 82 -5.54 -13.83 4.56
C THR A 82 -6.73 -13.29 5.34
N VAL A 83 -7.70 -14.16 5.58
CA VAL A 83 -8.81 -13.92 6.52
C VAL A 83 -8.46 -14.62 7.82
N THR A 84 -8.59 -13.89 8.92
CA THR A 84 -8.47 -14.41 10.29
C THR A 84 -9.85 -14.81 10.80
N THR A 85 -10.83 -13.92 10.66
CA THR A 85 -12.21 -14.10 11.12
C THR A 85 -13.15 -13.54 10.06
N LEU A 86 -14.18 -14.31 9.70
CA LEU A 86 -15.26 -13.86 8.82
C LEU A 86 -16.56 -13.94 9.58
N THR A 87 -17.21 -12.81 9.79
CA THR A 87 -18.52 -12.73 10.45
C THR A 87 -19.53 -12.23 9.44
N ASN A 88 -20.62 -12.98 9.28
CA ASN A 88 -21.73 -12.61 8.43
C ASN A 88 -22.50 -11.44 9.03
N GLY A 89 -23.39 -10.81 8.26
CA GLY A 89 -24.14 -9.66 8.73
C GLY A 89 -25.20 -10.01 9.80
N ASP A 90 -25.55 -11.27 10.02
CA ASP A 90 -26.40 -11.70 11.15
C ASP A 90 -25.60 -11.89 12.46
N GLY A 91 -24.28 -11.65 12.44
CA GLY A 91 -23.39 -11.85 13.57
C GLY A 91 -22.85 -13.27 13.72
N THR A 92 -23.24 -14.21 12.85
CA THR A 92 -22.73 -15.58 12.86
C THR A 92 -21.34 -15.64 12.23
N GLU A 93 -20.39 -16.33 12.85
CA GLU A 93 -19.08 -16.59 12.25
C GLU A 93 -19.19 -17.64 11.14
N ILE A 94 -18.64 -17.32 9.97
CA ILE A 94 -18.53 -18.25 8.84
C ILE A 94 -17.17 -18.95 8.95
N SER A 95 -17.21 -20.28 9.08
CA SER A 95 -16.00 -21.11 9.16
C SER A 95 -15.17 -21.03 7.88
N SER A 96 -13.84 -21.10 8.02
CA SER A 96 -12.92 -21.23 6.87
C SER A 96 -13.15 -22.47 6.00
N ALA A 97 -13.91 -23.45 6.48
CA ALA A 97 -14.36 -24.60 5.68
C ALA A 97 -15.49 -24.26 4.71
N ASP A 98 -16.21 -23.15 4.94
CA ASP A 98 -17.42 -22.77 4.21
C ASP A 98 -17.18 -21.64 3.20
N TYR A 99 -15.92 -21.21 3.02
CA TYR A 99 -15.56 -20.22 2.01
C TYR A 99 -14.20 -20.49 1.37
N VAL A 100 -13.97 -19.86 0.22
CA VAL A 100 -12.68 -19.86 -0.47
C VAL A 100 -12.30 -18.43 -0.86
N LEU A 101 -11.00 -18.14 -0.81
CA LEU A 101 -10.49 -16.84 -1.26
C LEU A 101 -10.25 -16.86 -2.77
N VAL A 102 -10.71 -15.82 -3.46
CA VAL A 102 -10.53 -15.66 -4.90
C VAL A 102 -9.55 -14.50 -5.19
N PRO A 103 -8.56 -14.69 -6.09
CA PRO A 103 -8.26 -15.90 -6.85
C PRO A 103 -7.61 -16.99 -5.97
N ARG A 104 -7.81 -18.28 -6.30
CA ARG A 104 -7.31 -19.38 -5.44
C ARG A 104 -5.79 -19.41 -5.30
N ASN A 105 -5.08 -19.35 -6.43
CA ASN A 105 -3.63 -19.58 -6.48
C ASN A 105 -2.79 -18.30 -6.58
N VAL A 106 -3.43 -17.14 -6.58
CA VAL A 106 -2.77 -15.85 -6.78
C VAL A 106 -3.10 -14.92 -5.62
N THR A 107 -2.15 -14.07 -5.28
CA THR A 107 -2.24 -13.05 -4.26
C THR A 107 -1.95 -11.70 -4.93
N PRO A 108 -2.60 -10.60 -4.53
CA PRO A 108 -3.64 -10.49 -3.50
C PRO A 108 -4.98 -11.10 -3.91
N LYS A 109 -5.78 -11.42 -2.91
CA LYS A 109 -7.18 -11.84 -3.02
C LYS A 109 -8.04 -10.60 -3.26
N ILE A 110 -9.05 -10.76 -4.10
CA ILE A 110 -10.00 -9.71 -4.49
C ILE A 110 -11.42 -10.00 -3.99
N GLY A 111 -11.66 -11.18 -3.43
CA GLY A 111 -12.95 -11.52 -2.87
C GLY A 111 -12.94 -12.81 -2.05
N ILE A 112 -14.07 -13.05 -1.41
CA ILE A 112 -14.37 -14.20 -0.58
C ILE A 112 -15.63 -14.84 -1.13
N GLN A 113 -15.51 -16.07 -1.63
CA GLN A 113 -16.63 -16.80 -2.21
C GLN A 113 -17.11 -17.85 -1.21
N LEU A 114 -18.40 -17.81 -0.85
CA LEU A 114 -19.00 -18.85 -0.02
C LEU A 114 -19.19 -20.15 -0.80
N LEU A 115 -19.08 -21.26 -0.10
CA LEU A 115 -19.44 -22.58 -0.59
C LEU A 115 -20.92 -22.85 -0.32
N SER A 116 -21.46 -23.90 -0.93
CA SER A 116 -22.89 -24.25 -0.85
C SER A 116 -23.42 -24.54 0.57
N SER A 117 -22.55 -24.63 1.57
CA SER A 117 -22.89 -24.80 2.99
C SER A 117 -23.21 -23.49 3.72
N ALA A 118 -22.96 -22.33 3.10
CA ALA A 118 -23.19 -21.01 3.69
C ALA A 118 -23.83 -20.03 2.70
N SER A 119 -24.52 -19.02 3.23
CA SER A 119 -25.11 -17.92 2.48
C SER A 119 -24.80 -16.59 3.14
N TRP A 120 -24.70 -15.53 2.32
CA TRP A 120 -24.58 -14.17 2.84
C TRP A 120 -25.92 -13.72 3.41
N GLU A 121 -25.89 -13.22 4.64
CA GLU A 121 -27.07 -12.70 5.35
C GLU A 121 -26.70 -11.39 6.03
N GLN A 122 -27.66 -10.49 6.16
CA GLN A 122 -27.46 -9.20 6.80
C GLN A 122 -28.72 -8.76 7.52
N ASP A 123 -28.60 -8.61 8.84
CA ASP A 123 -29.63 -7.99 9.68
C ASP A 123 -29.71 -6.48 9.46
N VAL A 124 -30.75 -5.86 10.03
CA VAL A 124 -30.89 -4.40 10.00
C VAL A 124 -29.77 -3.75 10.81
N ASP A 125 -29.13 -2.73 10.23
CA ASP A 125 -28.03 -1.97 10.86
C ASP A 125 -26.82 -2.82 11.28
N SER A 126 -26.56 -3.92 10.58
CA SER A 126 -25.38 -4.77 10.78
C SER A 126 -24.51 -4.83 9.53
N TRP A 127 -23.31 -5.39 9.65
CA TRP A 127 -22.33 -5.47 8.56
C TRP A 127 -21.64 -6.82 8.56
N ILE A 128 -21.32 -7.29 7.36
CA ILE A 128 -20.39 -8.40 7.18
C ILE A 128 -19.01 -7.88 7.59
N SER A 129 -18.35 -8.57 8.50
CA SER A 129 -17.03 -8.17 9.00
C SER A 129 -15.94 -9.16 8.58
N VAL A 130 -14.87 -8.63 8.00
CA VAL A 130 -13.71 -9.39 7.56
C VAL A 130 -12.50 -8.91 8.34
N GLU A 131 -12.10 -9.69 9.35
CA GLU A 131 -10.82 -9.53 10.00
C GLU A 131 -9.76 -10.30 9.22
N GLY A 132 -8.65 -9.65 8.88
CA GLY A 132 -7.62 -10.28 8.09
C GLY A 132 -6.37 -9.43 7.96
N THR A 133 -5.50 -9.85 7.05
CA THR A 133 -4.26 -9.15 6.74
C THR A 133 -4.38 -8.53 5.35
N TRP A 134 -4.32 -7.20 5.29
CA TRP A 134 -4.64 -6.39 4.11
C TRP A 134 -3.40 -5.74 3.53
N GLY A 135 -3.16 -5.93 2.23
CA GLY A 135 -2.04 -5.41 1.46
C GLY A 135 -1.70 -6.34 0.30
N TYR A 136 -0.86 -5.87 -0.62
CA TYR A 136 -0.40 -6.64 -1.76
C TYR A 136 0.48 -7.84 -1.34
N SER A 137 1.28 -7.68 -0.29
CA SER A 137 2.26 -8.66 0.16
C SER A 137 2.60 -8.46 1.64
N ALA A 138 2.93 -9.55 2.35
CA ALA A 138 3.34 -9.50 3.75
C ALA A 138 4.59 -8.63 3.98
N VAL A 139 5.51 -8.65 3.02
CA VAL A 139 6.70 -7.81 2.97
C VAL A 139 6.76 -7.18 1.59
N ALA A 140 7.13 -5.90 1.51
CA ALA A 140 7.26 -5.19 0.24
C ALA A 140 8.21 -5.93 -0.73
N PRO A 141 7.83 -6.14 -2.01
CA PRO A 141 8.69 -6.79 -2.99
C PRO A 141 9.99 -6.01 -3.20
N SER A 142 11.08 -6.69 -3.57
CA SER A 142 12.39 -6.07 -3.82
C SER A 142 12.33 -4.89 -4.77
N ASP A 143 11.49 -4.98 -5.80
CA ASP A 143 11.35 -3.96 -6.83
C ASP A 143 10.68 -2.70 -6.27
N ILE A 144 9.71 -2.86 -5.37
CA ILE A 144 9.06 -1.77 -4.63
C ILE A 144 10.04 -1.14 -3.64
N VAL A 145 10.83 -1.95 -2.94
CA VAL A 145 11.90 -1.46 -2.05
C VAL A 145 12.88 -0.59 -2.85
N HIS A 146 13.35 -1.10 -3.99
CA HIS A 146 14.29 -0.38 -4.86
C HIS A 146 13.68 0.91 -5.44
N ALA A 147 12.43 0.86 -5.91
CA ALA A 147 11.69 2.01 -6.40
C ALA A 147 11.55 3.09 -5.31
N THR A 148 11.27 2.68 -4.07
CA THR A 148 11.15 3.58 -2.91
C THR A 148 12.48 4.28 -2.62
N LEU A 149 13.58 3.52 -2.58
CA LEU A 149 14.92 4.08 -2.38
C LEU A 149 15.32 5.05 -3.49
N ARG A 150 15.03 4.68 -4.74
CA ARG A 150 15.33 5.50 -5.92
C ARG A 150 14.56 6.82 -5.90
N LEU A 151 13.26 6.77 -5.60
CA LEU A 151 12.40 7.94 -5.53
C LEU A 151 12.76 8.85 -4.35
N ALA A 152 12.99 8.28 -3.16
CA ALA A 152 13.42 9.05 -1.99
C ALA A 152 14.78 9.72 -2.22
N GLY A 153 15.73 9.01 -2.83
CA GLY A 153 17.04 9.57 -3.20
C GLY A 153 16.97 10.61 -4.31
N TYR A 154 15.97 10.54 -5.19
CA TYR A 154 15.70 11.58 -6.17
C TYR A 154 15.14 12.85 -5.50
N MET A 155 14.16 12.71 -4.60
CA MET A 155 13.63 13.83 -3.80
C MET A 155 14.71 14.49 -2.94
N TYR A 156 15.63 13.69 -2.36
CA TYR A 156 16.76 14.21 -1.58
C TYR A 156 17.66 15.12 -2.43
N ARG A 157 18.04 14.71 -3.65
CA ARG A 157 18.89 15.52 -4.54
C ARG A 157 18.20 16.77 -5.06
N GLN A 158 16.87 16.75 -5.22
CA GLN A 158 16.11 17.94 -5.61
C GLN A 158 16.16 19.06 -4.57
N ARG A 159 16.25 18.72 -3.27
CA ARG A 159 16.48 19.69 -2.19
C ARG A 159 17.71 20.54 -2.51
N ASP A 160 18.81 19.89 -2.85
CA ASP A 160 20.10 20.55 -3.07
C ASP A 160 20.14 21.30 -4.42
N ALA A 161 19.41 20.82 -5.44
CA ALA A 161 19.31 21.45 -6.76
C ALA A 161 18.73 22.87 -6.73
N THR A 162 17.92 23.20 -5.71
CA THR A 162 17.34 24.55 -5.53
C THR A 162 18.40 25.58 -5.07
N THR A 163 19.59 25.13 -4.65
CA THR A 163 20.68 26.01 -4.17
C THR A 163 21.58 26.52 -5.31
N TYR A 164 21.41 26.02 -6.54
CA TYR A 164 22.17 26.48 -7.72
C TYR A 164 21.41 27.50 -8.57
N ASP A 165 20.60 28.35 -7.93
CA ASP A 165 20.06 29.55 -8.56
C ASP A 165 21.10 30.68 -8.54
N THR A 166 22.26 30.43 -9.16
CA THR A 166 23.18 31.47 -9.64
C THR A 166 24.04 30.88 -10.76
N VAL A 167 23.95 31.53 -11.92
CA VAL A 167 24.63 31.25 -13.20
C VAL A 167 23.96 30.18 -14.06
N ALA A 168 22.88 30.61 -14.70
CA ALA A 168 22.48 30.12 -16.01
C ALA A 168 23.69 30.12 -16.96
N PHE A 169 24.21 28.94 -17.29
CA PHE A 169 24.97 28.71 -18.52
C PHE A 169 23.95 28.27 -19.59
N PRO A 170 23.62 29.11 -20.59
CA PRO A 170 22.55 28.85 -21.55
C PRO A 170 23.02 27.95 -22.71
N ASP A 171 23.82 26.91 -22.45
CA ASP A 171 24.36 26.02 -23.50
C ASP A 171 24.29 24.51 -23.18
N ALA A 172 23.77 24.13 -22.00
CA ALA A 172 23.51 22.71 -21.69
C ALA A 172 22.00 22.47 -21.67
N GLY A 173 21.55 21.56 -22.54
CA GLY A 173 20.16 21.25 -22.85
C GLY A 173 19.21 21.27 -21.66
N MET A 174 18.05 21.90 -21.90
CA MET A 174 16.95 22.12 -20.96
C MET A 174 16.89 21.08 -19.85
N MET A 175 17.27 21.48 -18.63
CA MET A 175 17.06 20.68 -17.44
C MET A 175 15.56 20.76 -17.11
N THR A 176 14.74 19.98 -17.82
CA THR A 176 13.32 19.85 -17.48
C THR A 176 13.26 19.20 -16.11
N VAL A 177 12.91 19.96 -15.07
CA VAL A 177 12.59 19.41 -13.75
C VAL A 177 11.42 18.44 -13.93
N PRO A 178 11.60 17.11 -13.79
CA PRO A 178 10.51 16.18 -13.99
C PRO A 178 9.43 16.40 -12.93
N GLN A 179 8.26 16.87 -13.38
CA GLN A 179 7.03 16.92 -12.61
C GLN A 179 6.44 15.50 -12.56
N GLY A 180 6.73 14.75 -11.49
CA GLY A 180 6.17 13.41 -11.26
C GLY A 180 7.20 12.36 -10.88
N ILE A 181 6.76 11.09 -10.87
CA ILE A 181 7.63 9.94 -10.62
C ILE A 181 8.63 9.81 -11.78
N PRO A 182 9.95 9.70 -11.52
CA PRO A 182 10.95 9.48 -12.56
C PRO A 182 10.63 8.28 -13.44
N ARG A 183 10.93 8.37 -14.75
CA ARG A 183 10.56 7.34 -15.74
C ARG A 183 11.12 5.95 -15.40
N ASP A 184 12.34 5.88 -14.88
CA ASP A 184 12.96 4.62 -14.43
C ASP A 184 12.16 3.98 -13.29
N VAL A 185 11.73 4.78 -12.32
CA VAL A 185 10.86 4.32 -11.23
C VAL A 185 9.49 3.89 -11.76
N ALA A 186 8.90 4.65 -12.68
CA ALA A 186 7.61 4.32 -13.28
C ALA A 186 7.63 2.96 -14.00
N VAL A 187 8.69 2.67 -14.77
CA VAL A 187 8.85 1.38 -15.47
C VAL A 187 8.92 0.20 -14.50
N LEU A 188 9.57 0.37 -13.33
CA LEU A 188 9.60 -0.66 -12.29
C LEU A 188 8.23 -0.89 -11.64
N LEU A 189 7.42 0.16 -11.52
CA LEU A 189 6.12 0.11 -10.85
C LEU A 189 4.97 -0.35 -11.76
N GLU A 190 5.11 -0.21 -13.07
CA GLU A 190 4.05 -0.51 -14.05
C GLU A 190 3.42 -1.91 -13.90
N PRO A 191 4.19 -3.00 -13.67
CA PRO A 191 3.63 -4.34 -13.47
C PRO A 191 2.76 -4.46 -12.21
N TYR A 192 2.99 -3.60 -11.21
CA TYR A 192 2.33 -3.66 -9.91
C TYR A 192 1.04 -2.83 -9.84
N ARG A 193 0.74 -2.07 -10.88
CA ARG A 193 -0.43 -1.18 -10.91
C ARG A 193 -1.73 -1.98 -10.90
N LYS A 194 -2.66 -1.61 -10.01
CA LYS A 194 -4.02 -2.19 -9.97
C LYS A 194 -4.74 -1.83 -11.26
N ARG A 195 -4.97 -2.83 -12.10
CA ARG A 195 -5.85 -2.68 -13.27
C ARG A 195 -7.29 -2.77 -12.78
N LEU A 196 -8.06 -1.71 -12.95
CA LEU A 196 -9.51 -1.75 -12.76
C LEU A 196 -10.07 -2.67 -13.84
N VAL A 197 -10.39 -3.91 -13.47
CA VAL A 197 -11.17 -4.78 -14.32
C VAL A 197 -12.62 -4.44 -14.00
N ALA A 198 -13.30 -3.74 -14.92
CA ALA A 198 -14.74 -3.59 -14.84
C ALA A 198 -15.35 -4.97 -15.07
N TRP A 199 -15.96 -5.54 -14.03
CA TRP A 199 -16.82 -6.70 -14.18
C TRP A 199 -18.12 -6.18 -14.80
N ALA A 200 -18.39 -6.62 -16.03
CA ALA A 200 -19.60 -6.30 -16.79
C ALA A 200 -20.63 -7.42 -16.62
#